data_AF-A0A929K5P7-F1
#
_entry.id   AF-A0A929K5P7-F1
#
_cell.length_a   1.000
_cell.length_b   1.000
_cell.length_c   1.000
_cell.angle_alpha   90.00
_cell.angle_beta   90.00
_cell.angle_gamma   90.00
#
_symmetry.space_group_name_H-M   'P 1'
#
loop_
_entity.id
_entity.type
_entity.pdbx_description
1 polymer ?
#
loop_
_entity_poly.entity_id
_entity_poly.type
_entity_poly.pdbx_seq_one_letter_code
_entity_poly.pdbx_strand_id
1 'polypeptide(L)' 'MISVNEYGLDVFEEMLDNSDELQVGIEELANGTTIIDAGVEEEGGLEAGLYLSRIC' A
#
# COMPACT_ATOMS: atom_id res chain seq x y z
N MET A 1 -24.20 -3.39 4.15
CA MET A 1 -23.50 -3.95 2.97
C MET A 1 -22.03 -3.64 3.18
N ILE A 2 -21.13 -4.60 2.98
CA ILE A 2 -19.69 -4.38 3.19
C ILE A 2 -19.13 -3.71 1.93
N SER A 3 -18.39 -2.61 2.09
CA SER A 3 -17.63 -1.99 1.01
C SER A 3 -16.21 -2.58 1.01
N VAL A 4 -15.88 -3.33 -0.02
CA VAL A 4 -14.53 -3.92 -0.17
C VAL A 4 -13.46 -2.85 -0.34
N ASN A 5 -13.82 -1.71 -0.95
CA ASN A 5 -12.90 -0.59 -1.13
C ASN A 5 -12.61 0.14 0.18
N GLU A 6 -13.62 0.32 1.06
CA GLU A 6 -13.39 0.95 2.36
C GLU A 6 -12.47 0.06 3.22
N TYR A 7 -12.69 -1.25 3.21
CA TYR A 7 -11.80 -2.18 3.92
C TYR A 7 -10.38 -2.20 3.35
N GLY A 8 -10.24 -2.22 2.01
CA GLY A 8 -8.93 -2.15 1.36
C GLY A 8 -8.21 -0.83 1.62
N LEU A 9 -8.96 0.27 1.76
CA LEU A 9 -8.40 1.58 2.09
C LEU A 9 -7.78 1.58 3.50
N ASP A 10 -8.43 0.97 4.50
CA ASP A 10 -7.85 0.85 5.85
C ASP A 10 -6.49 0.14 5.81
N VAL A 11 -6.37 -0.94 5.02
CA VAL A 11 -5.09 -1.68 4.85
C VAL A 11 -4.07 -0.84 4.08
N PHE A 12 -4.50 -0.08 3.08
CA PHE A 12 -3.63 0.83 2.33
C PHE A 12 -3.09 1.94 3.22
N GLU A 13 -3.91 2.52 4.10
CA GLU A 13 -3.49 3.51 5.10
C GLU A 13 -2.48 2.93 6.09
N GLU A 14 -2.69 1.68 6.56
CA GLU A 14 -1.68 0.97 7.36
C GLU A 14 -0.34 0.83 6.60
N MET A 15 -0.35 0.59 5.28
CA MET A 15 0.89 0.52 4.50
C MET A 15 1.60 1.88 4.38
N LEU A 16 0.86 2.98 4.30
CA LEU A 16 1.44 4.33 4.28
C LEU A 16 2.17 4.62 5.59
N ASP A 17 1.53 4.32 6.71
CA ASP A 17 2.05 4.57 8.06
C ASP A 17 3.32 3.73 8.37
N ASN A 18 3.44 2.55 7.78
CA ASN A 18 4.55 1.60 8.02
C ASN A 18 5.50 1.46 6.81
N SER A 19 5.53 2.43 5.91
CA SER A 19 6.24 2.34 4.63
C SER A 19 7.73 1.98 4.74
N ASP A 20 8.44 2.56 5.71
CA ASP A 20 9.86 2.26 5.98
C ASP A 20 10.07 0.79 6.40
N GLU A 21 9.19 0.25 7.27
CA GLU A 21 9.26 -1.13 7.75
C GLU A 21 8.91 -2.14 6.65
N LEU A 22 7.97 -1.77 5.80
CA LEU A 22 7.53 -2.56 4.66
C LEU A 22 8.46 -2.46 3.45
N GLN A 23 9.46 -1.57 3.50
CA GLN A 23 10.39 -1.28 2.41
C GLN A 23 9.65 -0.90 1.10
N VAL A 24 8.64 -0.04 1.23
CA VAL A 24 7.82 0.45 0.11
C VAL A 24 7.95 1.96 -0.05
N GLY A 25 7.84 2.43 -1.29
CA GLY A 25 7.97 3.84 -1.66
C GLY A 25 6.60 4.49 -1.82
N ILE A 26 6.47 5.75 -1.40
CA ILE A 26 5.23 6.52 -1.53
C ILE A 26 5.45 7.68 -2.49
N GLU A 27 4.55 7.83 -3.46
CA GLU A 27 4.50 8.98 -4.37
C GLU A 27 3.08 9.54 -4.45
N GLU A 28 2.94 10.86 -4.52
CA GLU A 28 1.68 11.51 -4.89
C GLU A 28 1.81 12.16 -6.26
N LEU A 29 0.98 11.74 -7.20
CA LEU A 29 0.94 12.30 -8.54
C LEU A 29 0.26 13.68 -8.54
N ALA A 30 0.55 14.49 -9.57
CA ALA A 30 -0.02 15.83 -9.73
C ALA A 30 -1.56 15.90 -9.79
N ASN A 31 -2.24 14.77 -10.02
CA ASN A 31 -3.70 14.66 -10.02
C ASN A 31 -4.30 14.22 -8.66
N GLY A 32 -3.47 14.06 -7.62
CA GLY A 32 -3.88 13.62 -6.28
C GLY A 32 -3.96 12.10 -6.10
N THR A 33 -3.43 11.32 -7.04
CA THR A 33 -3.34 9.85 -6.87
C THR A 33 -2.13 9.51 -5.99
N THR A 34 -2.35 8.78 -4.90
CA THR A 34 -1.29 8.18 -4.10
C THR A 34 -0.89 6.82 -4.68
N ILE A 35 0.41 6.61 -4.84
CA ILE A 35 1.03 5.36 -5.28
C ILE A 35 1.85 4.81 -4.13
N ILE A 36 1.74 3.49 -3.92
CA ILE A 36 2.70 2.71 -3.13
C ILE A 36 3.44 1.80 -4.11
N ASP A 37 4.74 2.00 -4.25
CA ASP A 37 5.62 1.07 -4.93
C ASP A 37 6.08 -0.02 -3.95
N ALA A 38 5.56 -1.23 -4.14
CA ALA A 38 5.84 -2.39 -3.29
C ALA A 38 6.79 -3.41 -3.95
N GLY A 39 7.53 -3.04 -5.01
CA GLY A 39 8.47 -3.97 -5.64
C GLY A 39 9.00 -3.65 -7.04
N VAL A 40 8.76 -2.44 -7.58
CA VAL A 40 9.26 -2.02 -8.91
C VAL A 40 10.65 -1.41 -8.78
N GLU A 41 10.75 -0.26 -8.13
CA GLU A 41 12.02 0.40 -7.78
C GLU A 41 12.40 0.12 -6.31
N GLU A 42 11.40 -0.20 -5.49
CA GLU A 42 11.54 -0.51 -4.07
C GLU A 42 11.72 -2.02 -3.85
N GLU A 43 12.35 -2.40 -2.73
CA GLU A 43 12.61 -3.81 -2.43
C GLU A 43 11.31 -4.57 -2.11
N GLY A 44 10.38 -3.91 -1.44
CA GLY A 44 9.19 -4.54 -0.86
C GLY A 44 9.57 -5.65 0.12
N GLY A 45 8.77 -6.70 0.17
CA GLY A 45 9.08 -7.85 1.02
C GLY A 45 7.91 -8.77 1.25
N LEU A 46 8.12 -9.79 2.09
CA LEU A 46 7.07 -10.74 2.44
C LEU A 46 5.88 -10.04 3.10
N GLU A 47 6.15 -9.09 4.01
CA GLU A 47 5.11 -8.36 4.73
C GLU A 47 4.33 -7.45 3.80
N ALA A 48 5.00 -6.65 2.95
CA ALA A 48 4.33 -5.85 1.91
C ALA A 48 3.43 -6.72 1.01
N GLY A 49 3.87 -7.93 0.64
CA GLY A 49 3.05 -8.89 -0.11
C GLY A 49 1.83 -9.42 0.65
N LEU A 50 1.92 -9.60 1.98
CA LEU A 50 0.78 -9.96 2.83
C LEU A 50 -0.25 -8.84 2.89
N TYR A 51 0.20 -7.58 3.00
CA TYR A 51 -0.68 -6.42 2.92
C TYR A 51 -1.38 -6.34 1.57
N LEU A 52 -0.64 -6.50 0.46
CA LEU A 52 -1.21 -6.50 -0.88
C LEU A 52 -2.27 -7.61 -1.06
N SER A 53 -2.02 -8.79 -0.49
CA SER A 53 -2.95 -9.93 -0.50
C SER A 53 -4.19 -9.72 0.39
N ARG A 54 -4.17 -8.78 1.34
CA ARG A 54 -5.35 -8.37 2.13
C ARG A 54 -6.21 -7.37 1.38
N ILE A 55 -5.60 -6.58 0.48
CA ILE A 55 -6.29 -5.59 -0.36
C ILE A 55 -6.98 -6.27 -1.56
N CYS A 56 -6.40 -7.33 -2.11
CA CYS A 56 -6.87 -8.04 -3.31
C CYS A 56 -7.78 -9.24 -3.00
#